data_AF-A0A8D1AB12-F1
#
_entry.id   AF-A0A8D1AB12-F1
#
_cell.length_a   1.000
_cell.length_b   1.000
_cell.length_c   1.000
_cell.angle_alpha   90.00
_cell.angle_beta   90.00
_cell.angle_gamma   90.00
#
_symmetry.space_group_name_H-M   'P 1'
#
loop_
_entity.id
_entity.type
_entity.pdbx_description
1 polymer ?
#
loop_
_entity_poly.entity_id
_entity_poly.type
_entity_poly.pdbx_seq_one_letter_code
_entity_poly.pdbx_strand_id
1 'polypeptide(L)'
;MEKMVTSSEASKFIYRDESVPPLTPFEVKVGVYNNKGDGPFSQIVVICSAEGEPSAAPTDVKATSVSVSEILVAWKHIKESLGRPQGFEVWTELLKINAAETVKTRGNESSIILTGLEGNTLYHFTVRAYNGAGYGPPSSEVSATTKKSPPSQAPNNLRWEQQGSQLSLGWEPVRPLANESEVMGYKVFYRQEGHSNSQVIETQKPQAVVPLPDAGVYIIEVRAYSEGGDGTASSQIRPARDRGISTNLERSSHLH
;
A
#
# COMPACT_ATOMS: atom_id res chain seq x y z
N MET A 1 -39.60 12.52 28.48
CA MET A 1 -40.58 13.22 27.61
C MET A 1 -41.56 12.18 27.11
N GLU A 2 -42.86 12.40 27.23
CA GLU A 2 -43.88 11.46 26.73
C GLU A 2 -44.30 11.84 25.31
N LYS A 3 -44.49 10.84 24.45
CA LYS A 3 -44.91 11.03 23.05
C LYS A 3 -46.10 10.11 22.77
N MET A 4 -47.14 10.69 22.18
CA MET A 4 -48.35 9.98 21.83
C MET A 4 -48.28 9.44 20.40
N VAL A 5 -48.67 8.20 20.23
CA VAL A 5 -48.91 7.60 18.91
C VAL A 5 -50.36 7.89 18.53
N THR A 6 -50.57 8.65 17.46
CA THR A 6 -51.90 9.17 17.08
C THR A 6 -52.73 8.21 16.23
N SER A 7 -52.18 7.05 15.85
CA SER A 7 -52.88 6.04 15.05
C SER A 7 -52.86 4.67 15.74
N SER A 8 -54.03 4.07 15.89
CA SER A 8 -54.22 2.74 16.48
C SER A 8 -53.77 1.59 15.57
N GLU A 9 -53.49 1.86 14.28
CA GLU A 9 -53.02 0.87 13.30
C GLU A 9 -51.49 0.94 13.08
N ALA A 10 -50.80 1.86 13.74
CA ALA A 10 -49.37 2.04 13.57
C ALA A 10 -48.59 0.86 14.18
N SER A 11 -47.90 0.09 13.34
CA SER A 11 -46.98 -0.97 13.76
C SER A 11 -45.56 -0.47 14.10
N LYS A 12 -45.28 0.82 13.83
CA LYS A 12 -43.97 1.44 14.04
C LYS A 12 -44.12 2.90 14.47
N PHE A 13 -43.39 3.29 15.51
CA PHE A 13 -43.22 4.68 15.92
C PHE A 13 -41.74 5.07 15.81
N ILE A 14 -41.44 6.18 15.13
CA ILE A 14 -40.07 6.69 14.97
C ILE A 14 -40.00 8.04 15.68
N TYR A 15 -39.20 8.11 16.73
CA TYR A 15 -38.85 9.36 17.39
C TYR A 15 -37.58 9.93 16.75
N ARG A 16 -37.60 11.20 16.35
CA ARG A 16 -36.43 11.92 15.84
C ARG A 16 -36.16 13.12 16.74
N ASP A 17 -34.94 13.19 17.23
CA ASP A 17 -34.46 14.28 18.06
C ASP A 17 -32.96 14.44 17.79
N GLU A 18 -32.60 15.53 17.14
CA GLU A 18 -31.22 15.81 16.71
C GLU A 18 -30.34 16.31 17.87
N SER A 19 -30.94 16.64 19.02
CA SER A 19 -30.21 17.03 20.23
C SER A 19 -29.68 15.84 21.03
N VAL A 20 -30.12 14.63 20.69
CA VAL A 20 -29.75 13.39 21.38
C VAL A 20 -28.43 12.86 20.82
N PRO A 21 -27.40 12.65 21.67
CA PRO A 21 -26.16 12.04 21.22
C PRO A 21 -26.36 10.62 20.65
N PRO A 22 -25.53 10.18 19.71
CA PRO A 22 -25.54 8.81 19.22
C PRO A 22 -25.38 7.76 20.32
N LEU A 23 -26.01 6.59 20.13
CA LEU A 23 -25.97 5.46 21.08
C LEU A 23 -26.42 5.80 22.52
N THR A 24 -27.22 6.85 22.69
CA THR A 24 -27.77 7.22 24.00
C THR A 24 -28.82 6.19 24.41
N PRO A 25 -28.75 5.60 25.61
CA PRO A 25 -29.76 4.67 26.10
C PRO A 25 -31.05 5.41 26.49
N PHE A 26 -32.18 4.85 26.08
CA PHE A 26 -33.53 5.31 26.40
C PHE A 26 -34.30 4.18 27.07
N GLU A 27 -34.87 4.48 28.23
CA GLU A 27 -35.89 3.65 28.84
C GLU A 27 -37.24 3.93 28.18
N VAL A 28 -37.78 2.92 27.51
CA VAL A 28 -39.04 3.02 26.79
C VAL A 28 -40.05 2.07 27.40
N LYS A 29 -41.22 2.62 27.73
CA LYS A 29 -42.43 1.87 28.08
C LYS A 29 -43.57 2.38 27.21
N VAL A 30 -44.49 1.49 26.86
CA VAL A 30 -45.64 1.81 26.01
C VAL A 30 -46.90 1.53 26.81
N GLY A 31 -47.79 2.52 26.88
CA GLY A 31 -49.10 2.38 27.52
C GLY A 31 -50.20 2.59 26.50
N VAL A 32 -51.36 1.96 26.74
CA VAL A 32 -52.58 2.25 25.99
C VAL A 32 -53.37 3.33 26.74
N TYR A 33 -54.06 4.23 26.04
CA TYR A 33 -54.93 5.22 26.68
C TYR A 33 -56.27 5.30 25.93
N ASN A 34 -57.34 5.68 26.62
CA ASN A 34 -58.65 5.93 26.03
C ASN A 34 -59.34 7.15 26.68
N ASN A 35 -60.58 7.44 26.29
CA ASN A 35 -61.35 8.57 26.81
C ASN A 35 -61.72 8.49 28.30
N LYS A 36 -61.46 7.36 28.97
CA LYS A 36 -61.64 7.16 30.41
C LYS A 36 -60.33 7.23 31.19
N GLY A 37 -59.18 7.28 30.53
CA GLY A 37 -57.86 7.40 31.15
C GLY A 37 -56.83 6.44 30.57
N ASP A 38 -55.67 6.39 31.25
CA ASP A 38 -54.54 5.56 30.86
C ASP A 38 -54.70 4.11 31.36
N GLY A 39 -54.42 3.16 30.49
CA GLY A 39 -54.30 1.74 30.80
C GLY A 39 -52.91 1.37 31.33
N PRO A 40 -52.67 0.08 31.62
CA PRO A 40 -51.38 -0.37 32.14
C PRO A 40 -50.25 -0.14 31.13
N PHE A 41 -49.09 0.27 31.63
CA PHE A 41 -47.86 0.35 30.84
C PHE A 41 -47.23 -1.03 30.65
N SER A 42 -46.51 -1.20 29.54
CA SER A 42 -45.60 -2.32 29.32
C SER A 42 -44.44 -2.31 30.31
N GLN A 43 -43.68 -3.40 30.32
CA GLN A 43 -42.33 -3.42 30.89
C GLN A 43 -41.43 -2.35 30.24
N ILE A 44 -40.49 -1.83 31.02
CA ILE A 44 -39.46 -0.90 30.54
C ILE A 44 -38.44 -1.71 29.73
N VAL A 45 -38.16 -1.27 28.51
CA VAL A 45 -37.09 -1.79 27.66
C VAL A 45 -36.08 -0.67 27.45
N VAL A 46 -34.79 -1.00 27.57
CA VAL A 46 -33.71 -0.07 27.24
C VAL A 46 -33.35 -0.25 25.76
N ILE A 47 -33.50 0.81 24.96
CA ILE A 47 -33.07 0.87 23.56
C ILE A 47 -32.03 1.98 23.38
N CYS A 48 -31.18 1.92 22.36
CA CYS A 48 -30.25 3.01 22.05
C CYS A 48 -30.74 3.86 20.86
N SER A 49 -30.41 5.15 20.84
CA SER A 49 -30.52 5.98 19.63
C SER A 49 -29.61 5.44 18.52
N ALA A 50 -29.85 5.88 17.28
CA ALA A 50 -29.06 5.47 16.11
C ALA A 50 -27.56 5.78 16.30
N GLU A 51 -26.71 5.00 15.61
CA GLU A 51 -25.30 5.37 15.45
C GLU A 51 -25.21 6.68 14.67
N GLY A 52 -24.31 7.56 15.10
CA GLY A 52 -23.98 8.80 14.41
C GLY A 52 -22.67 8.67 13.66
N GLU A 53 -22.28 9.72 12.95
CA GLU A 53 -21.00 9.78 12.24
C GLU A 53 -19.81 9.57 13.20
N PRO A 54 -18.65 9.08 12.72
CA PRO A 54 -17.46 8.98 13.54
C PRO A 54 -17.08 10.34 14.13
N SER A 55 -17.05 10.46 15.46
CA SER A 55 -16.87 11.77 16.09
C SER A 55 -15.40 12.24 16.19
N ALA A 56 -14.45 11.35 15.90
CA ALA A 56 -13.02 11.60 16.10
C ALA A 56 -12.28 11.60 14.77
N ALA A 57 -11.45 12.63 14.57
CA ALA A 57 -10.52 12.66 13.45
C ALA A 57 -9.38 11.65 13.65
N PRO A 58 -8.84 11.04 12.58
CA PRO A 58 -7.60 10.29 12.64
C PRO A 58 -6.45 11.14 13.20
N THR A 59 -5.64 10.55 14.08
CA THR A 59 -4.50 11.22 14.74
C THR A 59 -3.19 10.52 14.41
N ASP A 60 -2.05 11.21 14.63
CA ASP A 60 -0.71 10.74 14.25
C ASP A 60 -0.65 10.29 12.78
N VAL A 61 -1.33 11.04 11.91
CA VAL A 61 -1.29 10.80 10.46
C VAL A 61 0.11 11.11 9.96
N LYS A 62 0.66 10.23 9.13
CA LYS A 62 1.98 10.34 8.50
C LYS A 62 1.89 9.90 7.05
N ALA A 63 2.50 10.67 6.17
CA ALA A 63 2.70 10.31 4.78
C ALA A 63 4.20 10.00 4.56
N THR A 64 4.51 8.85 3.98
CA THR A 64 5.88 8.39 3.73
C THR A 64 6.03 8.02 2.26
N SER A 65 7.02 8.60 1.60
CA SER A 65 7.35 8.31 0.21
C SER A 65 7.98 6.92 0.09
N VAL A 66 7.36 6.04 -0.70
CA VAL A 66 7.78 4.63 -0.86
C VAL A 66 8.56 4.43 -2.16
N SER A 67 8.08 5.01 -3.26
CA SER A 67 8.72 4.89 -4.57
C SER A 67 8.43 6.13 -5.43
N VAL A 68 8.76 6.05 -6.73
CA VAL A 68 8.44 7.10 -7.70
C VAL A 68 6.93 7.33 -7.86
N SER A 69 6.09 6.32 -7.60
CA SER A 69 4.65 6.40 -7.85
C SER A 69 3.80 5.99 -6.65
N GLU A 70 4.42 5.85 -5.47
CA GLU A 70 3.73 5.34 -4.28
C GLU A 70 4.07 6.13 -3.02
N ILE A 71 3.01 6.41 -2.23
CA ILE A 71 3.09 7.01 -0.90
C ILE A 71 2.25 6.17 0.07
N LEU A 72 2.85 5.81 1.20
CA LEU A 72 2.17 5.19 2.33
C LEU A 72 1.60 6.29 3.24
N VAL A 73 0.28 6.30 3.40
CA VAL A 73 -0.39 7.14 4.41
C VAL A 73 -0.84 6.23 5.55
N ALA A 74 -0.37 6.52 6.76
CA ALA A 74 -0.67 5.73 7.96
C ALA A 74 -1.09 6.64 9.12
N TRP A 75 -1.94 6.14 10.01
CA TRP A 75 -2.43 6.88 11.17
C TRP A 75 -2.57 5.96 12.38
N LYS A 76 -2.76 6.56 13.56
CA LYS A 76 -3.04 5.81 14.78
C LYS A 76 -4.41 5.15 14.70
N HIS A 77 -4.46 3.84 14.94
CA HIS A 77 -5.70 3.08 14.94
C HIS A 77 -6.70 3.63 15.98
N ILE A 78 -7.92 3.94 15.54
CA ILE A 78 -9.00 4.42 16.40
C ILE A 78 -9.68 3.19 17.03
N LYS A 79 -9.38 2.91 18.30
CA LYS A 79 -9.97 1.76 19.03
C LYS A 79 -11.36 2.06 19.60
N GLU A 80 -11.60 3.30 20.01
CA GLU A 80 -12.84 3.72 20.65
C GLU A 80 -13.23 5.13 20.18
N SER A 81 -14.24 5.21 19.30
CA SER A 81 -14.92 6.46 18.98
C SER A 81 -16.42 6.21 18.93
N LEU A 82 -17.20 7.24 19.30
CA LEU A 82 -18.64 7.24 19.01
C LEU A 82 -18.81 7.13 17.49
N GLY A 83 -19.74 6.27 17.07
CA GLY A 83 -19.97 5.97 15.65
C GLY A 83 -19.05 4.93 15.00
N ARG A 84 -18.10 4.29 15.71
CA ARG A 84 -17.26 3.16 15.25
C ARG A 84 -16.93 3.13 13.73
N PRO A 85 -15.72 3.57 13.30
CA PRO A 85 -15.37 3.61 11.89
C PRO A 85 -15.51 2.24 11.22
N GLN A 86 -16.16 2.22 10.06
CA GLN A 86 -16.18 1.05 9.17
C GLN A 86 -15.01 1.11 8.18
N GLY A 87 -14.46 2.30 7.94
CA GLY A 87 -13.22 2.52 7.23
C GLY A 87 -12.80 3.99 7.20
N PHE A 88 -11.81 4.28 6.37
CA PHE A 88 -11.23 5.61 6.23
C PHE A 88 -11.15 6.01 4.76
N GLU A 89 -11.26 7.30 4.51
CA GLU A 89 -11.08 7.92 3.21
C GLU A 89 -9.89 8.87 3.29
N VAL A 90 -8.96 8.70 2.36
CA VAL A 90 -7.82 9.60 2.16
C VAL A 90 -8.15 10.50 0.99
N TRP A 91 -8.10 11.81 1.24
CA TRP A 91 -8.24 12.84 0.23
C TRP A 91 -6.85 13.31 -0.18
N THR A 92 -6.60 13.44 -1.47
CA THR A 92 -5.36 14.01 -1.98
C THR A 92 -5.62 15.24 -2.84
N GLU A 93 -4.92 16.32 -2.54
CA GLU A 93 -4.90 17.52 -3.37
C GLU A 93 -3.62 17.55 -4.21
N LEU A 94 -3.78 17.51 -5.52
CA LEU A 94 -2.70 17.71 -6.48
C LEU A 94 -2.48 19.22 -6.66
N LEU A 95 -1.34 19.74 -6.18
CA LEU A 95 -0.93 21.15 -6.34
C LEU A 95 -0.95 21.64 -7.81
N LYS A 96 -0.86 20.71 -8.78
CA LYS A 96 -0.79 21.05 -10.21
C LYS A 96 -2.11 20.93 -10.98
N ILE A 97 -3.13 20.24 -10.46
CA ILE A 97 -4.31 19.86 -11.27
C ILE A 97 -5.64 20.28 -10.65
N ASN A 98 -5.70 20.74 -9.39
CA ASN A 98 -6.97 21.09 -8.70
C ASN A 98 -8.05 19.99 -8.81
N ALA A 99 -7.65 18.75 -9.08
CA ALA A 99 -8.50 17.58 -9.09
C ALA A 99 -8.19 16.82 -7.81
N ALA A 100 -9.17 16.77 -6.92
CA ALA A 100 -9.06 15.98 -5.72
C ALA A 100 -9.44 14.53 -6.02
N GLU A 101 -8.54 13.61 -5.67
CA GLU A 101 -8.82 12.18 -5.73
C GLU A 101 -9.09 11.65 -4.32
N THR A 102 -9.99 10.67 -4.21
CA THR A 102 -10.28 10.00 -2.95
C THR A 102 -10.01 8.51 -3.05
N VAL A 103 -9.38 7.96 -2.02
CA VAL A 103 -9.11 6.53 -1.92
C VAL A 103 -9.58 6.03 -0.56
N LYS A 104 -10.34 4.92 -0.56
CA LYS A 104 -10.90 4.32 0.66
C LYS A 104 -10.11 3.10 1.08
N THR A 105 -9.97 2.90 2.39
CA THR A 105 -9.40 1.68 2.97
C THR A 105 -10.33 0.49 2.80
N ARG A 106 -9.75 -0.72 2.88
CA ARG A 106 -10.52 -1.96 3.00
C ARG A 106 -10.88 -2.18 4.46
N GLY A 107 -12.10 -1.81 4.85
CA GLY A 107 -12.52 -1.89 6.24
C GLY A 107 -11.72 -0.93 7.13
N ASN A 108 -11.56 -1.31 8.40
CA ASN A 108 -10.94 -0.50 9.45
C ASN A 108 -9.40 -0.62 9.51
N GLU A 109 -8.73 -0.66 8.36
CA GLU A 109 -7.28 -0.57 8.28
C GLU A 109 -6.80 0.83 8.70
N SER A 110 -5.63 0.93 9.34
CA SER A 110 -5.05 2.20 9.80
C SER A 110 -3.94 2.74 8.89
N SER A 111 -3.86 2.23 7.66
CA SER A 111 -2.94 2.70 6.64
C SER A 111 -3.41 2.32 5.25
N ILE A 112 -2.93 3.04 4.24
CA ILE A 112 -3.16 2.74 2.83
C ILE A 112 -1.94 3.15 2.00
N ILE A 113 -1.63 2.35 0.98
CA ILE A 113 -0.64 2.71 -0.04
C ILE A 113 -1.39 3.32 -1.22
N LEU A 114 -1.09 4.57 -1.51
CA LEU A 114 -1.54 5.26 -2.72
C LEU A 114 -0.57 4.90 -3.84
N THR A 115 -1.09 4.53 -5.00
CA THR A 115 -0.32 4.07 -6.16
C THR A 115 -0.67 4.89 -7.40
N GLY A 116 0.14 4.82 -8.45
CA GLY A 116 -0.12 5.55 -9.70
C GLY A 116 0.16 7.05 -9.63
N LEU A 117 0.93 7.49 -8.62
CA LEU A 117 1.30 8.89 -8.45
C LEU A 117 2.38 9.32 -9.46
N GLU A 118 2.45 10.62 -9.73
CA GLU A 118 3.51 11.22 -10.54
C GLU A 118 4.81 11.29 -9.74
N GLY A 119 5.93 10.95 -10.38
CA GLY A 119 7.26 11.03 -9.80
C GLY A 119 7.69 12.45 -9.44
N ASN A 120 8.51 12.56 -8.39
CA ASN A 120 9.09 13.82 -7.93
C ASN A 120 8.05 14.95 -7.73
N THR A 121 6.89 14.62 -7.16
CA THR A 121 5.74 15.52 -7.00
C THR A 121 5.30 15.55 -5.54
N LEU A 122 5.04 16.76 -5.02
CA LEU A 122 4.56 16.99 -3.66
C LEU A 122 3.04 16.79 -3.61
N TYR A 123 2.60 15.94 -2.70
CA TYR A 123 1.20 15.63 -2.43
C TYR A 123 0.81 16.03 -1.02
N HIS A 124 -0.41 16.54 -0.88
CA HIS A 124 -1.05 16.85 0.39
C HIS A 124 -2.19 15.86 0.65
N PHE A 125 -2.33 15.42 1.89
CA PHE A 125 -3.27 14.39 2.31
C PHE A 125 -4.02 14.80 3.56
N THR A 126 -5.33 14.52 3.56
CA THR A 126 -6.15 14.53 4.76
C THR A 126 -6.88 13.19 4.86
N VAL A 127 -7.11 12.71 6.09
CA VAL A 127 -7.78 11.42 6.33
C VAL A 127 -9.02 11.66 7.18
N ARG A 128 -10.13 11.03 6.82
CA ARG A 128 -11.36 11.05 7.61
C ARG A 128 -11.94 9.64 7.77
N ALA A 129 -12.50 9.36 8.94
CA ALA A 129 -13.21 8.12 9.19
C ALA A 129 -14.62 8.18 8.58
N TYR A 130 -15.18 7.04 8.18
CA TYR A 130 -16.57 6.93 7.77
C TYR A 130 -17.25 5.69 8.33
N ASN A 131 -18.58 5.75 8.46
CA ASN A 131 -19.44 4.62 8.80
C ASN A 131 -20.76 4.71 7.99
N GLY A 132 -21.75 3.87 8.32
CA GLY A 132 -23.06 3.90 7.66
C GLY A 132 -23.89 5.17 7.89
N ALA A 133 -23.53 6.00 8.88
CA ALA A 133 -24.20 7.27 9.17
C ALA A 133 -23.59 8.44 8.38
N GLY A 134 -22.29 8.39 8.05
CA GLY A 134 -21.62 9.43 7.27
C GLY A 134 -20.12 9.52 7.57
N TYR A 135 -19.57 10.73 7.41
CA TYR A 135 -18.14 11.01 7.50
C TYR A 135 -17.82 11.80 8.77
N GLY A 136 -16.76 11.41 9.46
CA GLY A 136 -16.24 12.16 10.60
C GLY A 136 -15.42 13.39 10.21
N PRO A 137 -14.93 14.15 11.20
CA PRO A 137 -14.05 15.30 10.94
C PRO A 137 -12.72 14.86 10.29
N PRO A 138 -12.13 15.68 9.42
CA PRO A 138 -10.85 15.39 8.80
C PRO A 138 -9.69 15.55 9.78
N SER A 139 -8.61 14.81 9.53
CA SER A 139 -7.33 15.00 10.21
C SER A 139 -6.68 16.35 9.86
N SER A 140 -5.62 16.70 10.60
CA SER A 140 -4.66 17.69 10.10
C SER A 140 -4.08 17.23 8.75
N GLU A 141 -3.77 18.19 7.90
CA GLU A 141 -3.08 17.92 6.64
C GLU A 141 -1.65 17.42 6.88
N VAL A 142 -1.24 16.44 6.08
CA VAL A 142 0.15 15.96 6.00
C VAL A 142 0.58 15.96 4.54
N SER A 143 1.89 16.02 4.30
CA SER A 143 2.41 16.01 2.93
C SER A 143 3.60 15.08 2.77
N ALA A 144 3.80 14.59 1.55
CA ALA A 144 4.98 13.84 1.14
C ALA A 144 5.27 14.03 -0.34
N THR A 145 6.55 13.99 -0.70
CA THR A 145 7.00 14.07 -2.09
C THR A 145 7.36 12.68 -2.59
N THR A 146 6.77 12.23 -3.69
CA THR A 146 7.18 10.98 -4.37
C THR A 146 8.66 11.01 -4.74
N LYS A 147 9.33 9.86 -4.80
CA LYS A 147 10.75 9.80 -5.14
C LYS A 147 10.97 10.20 -6.61
N LYS A 148 12.21 10.55 -6.95
CA LYS A 148 12.61 10.70 -8.35
C LYS A 148 12.61 9.31 -9.03
N SER A 149 12.47 9.29 -10.35
CA SER A 149 12.55 8.04 -11.13
C SER A 149 13.86 7.31 -10.88
N PRO A 150 13.87 5.97 -10.90
CA PRO A 150 15.11 5.22 -10.84
C PRO A 150 15.97 5.47 -12.09
N PRO A 151 17.27 5.13 -12.05
CA PRO A 151 18.16 5.31 -13.19
C PRO A 151 17.62 4.67 -14.48
N SER A 152 17.44 5.48 -15.53
CA SER A 152 16.97 4.99 -16.84
C SER A 152 18.07 4.30 -17.63
N GLN A 153 19.34 4.57 -17.31
CA GLN A 153 20.48 3.91 -17.92
C GLN A 153 20.67 2.51 -17.34
N ALA A 154 20.71 1.51 -18.21
CA ALA A 154 21.03 0.14 -17.82
C ALA A 154 22.52 -0.02 -17.51
N PRO A 155 22.91 -0.96 -16.62
CA PRO A 155 24.30 -1.39 -16.50
C PRO A 155 24.83 -1.87 -17.87
N ASN A 156 25.94 -1.29 -18.30
CA ASN A 156 26.57 -1.57 -19.59
C ASN A 156 27.90 -2.33 -19.40
N ASN A 157 28.43 -2.85 -20.51
CA ASN A 157 29.70 -3.57 -20.55
C ASN A 157 29.77 -4.71 -19.52
N LEU A 158 28.72 -5.55 -19.51
CA LEU A 158 28.68 -6.76 -18.70
C LEU A 158 29.76 -7.73 -19.16
N ARG A 159 30.66 -8.06 -18.23
CA ARG A 159 31.73 -9.03 -18.38
C ARG A 159 31.50 -10.14 -17.38
N TRP A 160 31.73 -11.38 -17.78
CA TRP A 160 31.56 -12.51 -16.88
C TRP A 160 32.57 -13.61 -17.17
N GLU A 161 32.89 -14.36 -16.12
CA GLU A 161 33.76 -15.51 -16.16
C GLU A 161 33.15 -16.62 -15.30
N GLN A 162 33.01 -17.82 -15.86
CA GLN A 162 32.42 -18.96 -15.17
C GLN A 162 33.52 -19.92 -14.73
N GLN A 163 33.54 -20.25 -13.43
CA GLN A 163 34.42 -21.25 -12.85
C GLN A 163 33.58 -22.29 -12.11
N GLY A 164 33.37 -23.45 -12.76
CA GLY A 164 32.57 -24.54 -12.20
C GLY A 164 31.11 -24.15 -11.97
N SER A 165 30.71 -24.04 -10.70
CA SER A 165 29.36 -23.65 -10.28
C SER A 165 29.23 -22.17 -9.89
N GLN A 166 30.27 -21.37 -10.09
CA GLN A 166 30.25 -19.94 -9.79
C GLN A 166 30.49 -19.13 -11.06
N LEU A 167 29.76 -18.03 -11.17
CA LEU A 167 29.88 -17.08 -12.26
C LEU A 167 30.20 -15.70 -11.68
N SER A 168 31.40 -15.22 -11.94
CA SER A 168 31.82 -13.87 -11.57
C SER A 168 31.32 -12.89 -12.63
N LEU A 169 30.52 -11.89 -12.24
CA LEU A 169 30.08 -10.79 -13.09
C LEU A 169 30.76 -9.48 -12.69
N GLY A 170 31.05 -8.65 -13.68
CA GLY A 170 31.40 -7.24 -13.53
C GLY A 170 30.75 -6.39 -14.62
N TRP A 171 30.47 -5.13 -14.32
CA TRP A 171 29.88 -4.18 -15.25
C TRP A 171 30.36 -2.76 -14.98
N GLU A 172 30.01 -1.82 -15.84
CA GLU A 172 30.32 -0.40 -15.59
C GLU A 172 29.32 0.24 -14.63
N PRO A 173 29.78 1.09 -13.69
CA PRO A 173 28.88 1.81 -12.79
C PRO A 173 27.87 2.66 -13.55
N VAL A 174 26.60 2.50 -13.21
CA VAL A 174 25.51 3.35 -13.71
C VAL A 174 25.62 4.73 -13.06
N ARG A 175 25.48 5.78 -13.85
CA ARG A 175 25.43 7.17 -13.36
C ARG A 175 24.02 7.72 -13.59
N PRO A 176 23.30 8.14 -12.54
CA PRO A 176 21.96 8.71 -12.70
C PRO A 176 22.02 10.07 -13.38
N LEU A 177 20.95 10.42 -14.09
CA LEU A 177 20.73 11.79 -14.56
C LEU A 177 20.34 12.71 -13.39
N ALA A 178 20.49 14.03 -13.55
CA ALA A 178 20.21 14.99 -12.47
C ALA A 178 18.75 14.94 -11.93
N ASN A 179 17.81 14.52 -12.77
CA ASN A 179 16.39 14.34 -12.45
C ASN A 179 16.03 12.93 -11.95
N GLU A 180 17.00 12.03 -11.80
CA GLU A 180 16.81 10.66 -11.33
C GLU A 180 17.27 10.49 -9.87
N SER A 181 16.88 9.38 -9.28
CA SER A 181 17.33 8.96 -7.95
C SER A 181 18.75 8.42 -7.99
N GLU A 182 19.50 8.66 -6.92
CA GLU A 182 20.87 8.15 -6.77
C GLU A 182 20.92 6.61 -6.73
N VAL A 183 21.96 6.05 -7.35
CA VAL A 183 22.17 4.59 -7.36
C VAL A 183 22.59 4.15 -5.96
N MET A 184 21.78 3.29 -5.34
CA MET A 184 22.07 2.71 -4.03
C MET A 184 22.81 1.37 -4.13
N GLY A 185 22.70 0.71 -5.28
CA GLY A 185 23.37 -0.55 -5.58
C GLY A 185 22.80 -1.21 -6.83
N TYR A 186 23.01 -2.53 -6.93
CA TYR A 186 22.58 -3.36 -8.05
C TYR A 186 21.90 -4.63 -7.56
N LYS A 187 20.93 -5.08 -8.34
CA LYS A 187 20.26 -6.37 -8.23
C LYS A 187 20.61 -7.22 -9.43
N VAL A 188 21.11 -8.42 -9.18
CA VAL A 188 21.38 -9.44 -10.19
C VAL A 188 20.27 -10.45 -10.15
N PHE A 189 19.42 -10.45 -11.18
CA PHE A 189 18.35 -11.41 -11.34
C PHE A 189 18.89 -12.58 -12.16
N TYR A 190 18.73 -13.79 -11.65
CA TYR A 190 19.12 -14.99 -12.37
C TYR A 190 18.09 -16.10 -12.21
N ARG A 191 17.89 -16.86 -13.28
CA ARG A 191 17.01 -18.03 -13.29
C ARG A 191 17.51 -19.05 -14.29
N GLN A 192 17.22 -20.32 -14.06
CA GLN A 192 17.45 -21.34 -15.07
C GLN A 192 16.44 -21.19 -16.21
N GLU A 193 16.89 -21.37 -17.45
CA GLU A 193 16.00 -21.35 -18.60
C GLU A 193 14.94 -22.47 -18.49
N GLY A 194 13.71 -22.16 -18.89
CA GLY A 194 12.55 -23.03 -18.70
C GLY A 194 11.96 -23.04 -17.28
N HIS A 195 12.61 -22.41 -16.30
CA HIS A 195 12.10 -22.28 -14.93
C HIS A 195 11.55 -20.86 -14.68
N SER A 196 10.47 -20.80 -13.90
CA SER A 196 9.82 -19.56 -13.48
C SER A 196 10.46 -18.95 -12.24
N ASN A 197 11.17 -19.75 -11.43
CA ASN A 197 11.77 -19.27 -10.20
C ASN A 197 12.99 -18.39 -10.51
N SER A 198 12.90 -17.10 -10.14
CA SER A 198 13.99 -16.14 -10.26
C SER A 198 14.59 -15.88 -8.89
N GLN A 199 15.91 -15.89 -8.82
CA GLN A 199 16.66 -15.52 -7.64
C GLN A 199 17.27 -14.12 -7.84
N VAL A 200 17.55 -13.44 -6.73
CA VAL A 200 18.09 -12.08 -6.72
C VAL A 200 19.30 -12.02 -5.79
N ILE A 201 20.37 -11.37 -6.25
CA ILE A 201 21.53 -11.02 -5.43
C ILE A 201 21.64 -9.50 -5.40
N GLU A 202 21.78 -8.93 -4.21
CA GLU A 202 22.01 -7.50 -4.02
C GLU A 202 23.48 -7.22 -3.75
N THR A 203 24.01 -6.16 -4.35
CA THR A 203 25.40 -5.72 -4.20
C THR A 203 25.49 -4.20 -4.32
N GLN A 204 26.34 -3.57 -3.52
CA GLN A 204 26.65 -2.14 -3.66
C GLN A 204 27.77 -1.87 -4.68
N LYS A 205 28.50 -2.90 -5.08
CA LYS A 205 29.61 -2.81 -6.03
C LYS A 205 29.12 -3.20 -7.42
N PRO A 206 29.76 -2.72 -8.50
CA PRO A 206 29.41 -3.09 -9.88
C PRO A 206 29.94 -4.48 -10.26
N GLN A 207 29.80 -5.44 -9.34
CA GLN A 207 30.25 -6.82 -9.46
C GLN A 207 29.45 -7.72 -8.51
N ALA A 208 29.28 -8.98 -8.89
CA ALA A 208 28.65 -10.01 -8.08
C ALA A 208 29.15 -11.41 -8.47
N VAL A 209 28.98 -12.38 -7.58
CA VAL A 209 29.21 -13.80 -7.87
C VAL A 209 27.87 -14.52 -7.83
N VAL A 210 27.48 -15.13 -8.94
CA VAL A 210 26.21 -15.85 -9.09
C VAL A 210 26.45 -17.35 -8.94
N PRO A 211 25.79 -18.04 -7.99
CA PRO A 211 25.86 -19.49 -7.89
C PRO A 211 24.95 -20.14 -8.94
N LEU A 212 25.50 -21.10 -9.67
CA LEU A 212 24.80 -21.91 -10.68
C LEU A 212 24.77 -23.36 -10.17
N PRO A 213 23.81 -23.73 -9.29
CA PRO A 213 23.83 -25.00 -8.54
C PRO A 213 23.49 -26.24 -9.39
N ASP A 214 22.75 -26.05 -10.47
CA ASP A 214 22.34 -27.11 -11.41
C ASP A 214 22.96 -26.91 -12.79
N ALA A 215 23.06 -27.99 -13.56
CA ALA A 215 23.48 -27.92 -14.95
C ALA A 215 22.34 -27.42 -15.84
N GLY A 216 22.68 -26.59 -16.82
CA GLY A 216 21.72 -25.96 -17.73
C GLY A 216 22.10 -24.54 -18.10
N VAL A 217 21.26 -23.91 -18.92
CA VAL A 217 21.41 -22.51 -19.32
C VAL A 217 20.70 -21.63 -18.28
N TYR A 218 21.36 -20.56 -17.86
CA TYR A 218 20.78 -19.56 -16.98
C TYR A 218 20.56 -18.27 -17.75
N ILE A 219 19.51 -17.52 -17.42
CA ILE A 219 19.26 -16.18 -17.91
C ILE A 219 19.57 -15.23 -16.77
N ILE A 220 20.51 -14.31 -16.99
CA ILE A 220 20.97 -13.36 -15.98
C ILE A 220 20.87 -11.95 -16.54
N GLU A 221 20.33 -11.04 -15.73
CA GLU A 221 20.28 -9.61 -15.99
C GLU A 221 20.61 -8.82 -14.73
N VAL A 222 21.14 -7.60 -14.91
CA VAL A 222 21.53 -6.71 -13.82
C VAL A 222 20.71 -5.43 -13.92
N ARG A 223 20.19 -4.96 -12.79
CA ARG A 223 19.49 -3.67 -12.66
C ARG A 223 20.20 -2.84 -11.60
N ALA A 224 20.38 -1.55 -11.85
CA ALA A 224 20.64 -0.62 -10.76
C ALA A 224 19.36 -0.44 -9.93
N TYR A 225 19.47 -0.20 -8.62
CA TYR A 225 18.31 0.17 -7.80
C TYR A 225 18.59 1.45 -7.01
N SER A 226 17.52 2.15 -6.68
CA SER A 226 17.52 3.46 -6.01
C SER A 226 16.29 3.60 -5.12
N GLU A 227 16.14 4.73 -4.43
CA GLU A 227 14.91 5.03 -3.69
C GLU A 227 13.67 5.09 -4.60
N GLY A 228 13.84 5.38 -5.90
CA GLY A 228 12.75 5.37 -6.88
C GLY A 228 12.30 3.97 -7.32
N GLY A 229 13.03 2.93 -6.91
CA GLY A 229 12.80 1.54 -7.32
C GLY A 229 13.92 0.97 -8.19
N ASP A 230 13.60 -0.09 -8.94
CA ASP A 230 14.53 -0.76 -9.85
C ASP A 230 14.63 0.01 -11.18
N GLY A 231 15.85 0.25 -11.64
CA GLY A 231 16.14 0.89 -12.92
C GLY A 231 16.05 -0.07 -14.10
N THR A 232 16.44 0.43 -15.27
CA THR A 232 16.42 -0.34 -16.52
C THR A 232 17.35 -1.56 -16.43
N ALA A 233 16.87 -2.70 -16.96
CA ALA A 233 17.65 -3.93 -17.03
C ALA A 233 18.76 -3.87 -18.08
N SER A 234 19.90 -4.47 -17.76
CA SER A 234 20.97 -4.75 -18.72
C SER A 234 20.48 -5.67 -19.83
N SER A 235 21.30 -5.83 -20.88
CA SER A 235 21.17 -6.99 -21.75
C SER A 235 21.28 -8.29 -20.95
N GLN A 236 20.53 -9.30 -21.37
CA GLN A 236 20.57 -10.63 -20.76
C GLN A 236 21.79 -11.40 -21.23
N ILE A 237 22.49 -12.05 -20.31
CA ILE A 237 23.52 -13.05 -20.62
C ILE A 237 22.98 -14.46 -20.39
N ARG A 238 23.55 -15.43 -21.10
CA ARG A 238 23.09 -16.83 -21.12
C ARG A 238 24.21 -17.83 -20.86
N PRO A 239 24.85 -17.82 -19.68
CA PRO A 239 25.88 -18.79 -19.35
C PRO A 239 25.28 -20.20 -19.26
N ALA A 240 26.03 -21.18 -19.76
CA ALA A 240 25.67 -22.60 -19.69
C ALA A 240 26.58 -23.28 -18.67
N ARG A 241 25.98 -24.03 -17.76
CA ARG A 241 26.70 -24.92 -16.85
C ARG A 241 26.61 -26.35 -17.33
N ASP A 242 27.76 -26.90 -17.70
CA ASP A 242 27.87 -28.31 -18.04
C ASP A 242 27.84 -29.19 -16.78
N ARG A 243 27.25 -30.38 -16.91
CA ARG A 243 27.48 -31.45 -15.93
C ARG A 243 28.94 -31.85 -16.12
N GLY A 244 29.82 -31.42 -15.20
CA GLY A 244 31.26 -31.62 -15.32
C GLY A 244 31.62 -33.04 -15.76
N ILE A 245 31.89 -33.21 -17.05
CA ILE A 245 32.72 -34.29 -17.55
C ILE A 245 34.06 -33.63 -17.77
N SER A 246 34.99 -33.89 -16.86
CA SER A 246 36.40 -33.58 -17.09
C SER A 246 36.87 -34.48 -18.24
N THR A 247 36.67 -34.04 -19.49
CA THR A 247 37.49 -34.54 -20.59
C THR A 247 38.65 -33.57 -20.73
N ASN A 248 39.80 -33.96 -20.15
CA ASN A 248 41.09 -33.54 -20.66
C ASN A 248 41.13 -33.88 -22.16
N LEU A 249 40.94 -32.90 -23.03
CA LEU A 249 41.47 -32.97 -24.38
C LEU A 249 42.36 -31.75 -24.57
N GLU A 250 43.67 -32.01 -24.52
CA GLU A 250 44.67 -31.19 -25.15
C GLU A 250 44.24 -30.87 -26.58
N ARG A 251 44.24 -29.59 -26.95
CA ARG A 251 44.58 -29.20 -28.32
C ARG A 251 45.67 -28.16 -28.29
N SER A 252 46.88 -28.69 -28.42
CA SER A 252 48.03 -28.01 -28.99
C SER A 252 47.69 -27.41 -30.36
N SER A 253 48.16 -26.16 -30.54
CA SER A 253 48.61 -25.44 -31.74
C SER A 253 48.02 -25.74 -33.13
N HIS A 254 47.76 -24.67 -33.90
CA HIS A 254 48.59 -24.36 -35.07
C HIS A 254 48.39 -22.90 -35.53
N LEU A 255 49.50 -22.15 -35.57
CA LEU A 255 49.70 -21.07 -36.52
C LEU A 255 49.64 -21.63 -37.94
N HIS A 256 48.98 -20.91 -38.85
CA HIS A 256 49.54 -20.33 -40.09
C HIS A 256 48.56 -19.29 -40.62
#